data_AF-A0A2D4KX27-F1
#
_entry.id   AF-A0A2D4KX27-F1
#
_cell.length_a   1.000
_cell.length_b   1.000
_cell.length_c   1.000
_cell.angle_alpha   90.00
_cell.angle_beta   90.00
_cell.angle_gamma   90.00
#
_symmetry.space_group_name_H-M   'P 1'
#
loop_
_entity.id
_entity.type
_entity.pdbx_description
1 polymer ?
#
loop_
_entity_poly.entity_id
_entity_poly.type
_entity_poly.pdbx_seq_one_letter_code
_entity_poly.pdbx_strand_id
1 'polypeptide(L)'
;MKPFDKLNYLGQLALSRSHGNESSPKMIQDVLRCQLPGTNQKTETCSFQFNISEIVTCCLSGISESHSCVHPGYITLVCPAKAAAVKQFQDMPICAILIDGDLTETYHHLGFNRLENMSIFSENVPHSKESSSLWVDSIMDILIQSNINLILVQGATCEILEEKCLLHKIVIINHVDHNVLRAFSDM
;
A
#
# COMPACT_ATOMS: atom_id res chain seq x y z
N MET A 1 37.35 3.16 -22.83
CA MET A 1 36.59 3.56 -21.63
C MET A 1 35.69 2.38 -21.26
N LYS A 2 35.95 1.68 -20.15
CA LYS A 2 35.16 0.50 -19.75
C LYS A 2 33.74 0.96 -19.36
N PRO A 3 32.68 0.19 -19.67
CA PRO A 3 31.34 0.53 -19.20
C PRO A 3 31.36 0.59 -17.68
N PHE A 4 30.94 1.74 -17.14
CA PHE A 4 30.85 1.97 -15.72
C PHE A 4 29.68 1.12 -15.21
N ASP A 5 29.99 -0.02 -14.62
CA ASP A 5 28.97 -0.93 -14.09
C ASP A 5 28.43 -0.31 -12.80
N LYS A 6 27.37 0.49 -12.94
CA LYS A 6 26.83 1.38 -11.91
C LYS A 6 26.41 0.62 -10.64
N LEU A 7 26.00 -0.65 -10.81
CA LEU A 7 25.72 -1.59 -9.73
C LEU A 7 26.98 -1.93 -8.92
N ASN A 8 28.12 -2.13 -9.58
CA ASN A 8 29.39 -2.41 -8.94
C ASN A 8 29.90 -1.19 -8.16
N TYR A 9 29.73 0.02 -8.69
CA TYR A 9 30.10 1.26 -8.00
C TYR A 9 29.26 1.51 -6.74
N LEU A 10 27.93 1.37 -6.82
CA LEU A 10 27.05 1.53 -5.66
C LEU A 10 27.27 0.42 -4.62
N GLY A 11 27.52 -0.82 -5.07
CA GLY A 11 27.94 -1.92 -4.20
C GLY A 11 29.24 -1.63 -3.46
N GLN A 12 30.24 -1.05 -4.13
CA GLN A 12 31.51 -0.66 -3.50
C GLN A 12 31.35 0.49 -2.49
N LEU A 13 30.49 1.48 -2.77
CA LEU A 13 30.16 2.54 -1.82
C LEU A 13 29.49 1.99 -0.56
N ALA A 14 28.55 1.06 -0.71
CA ALA A 14 27.88 0.40 0.41
C ALA A 14 28.87 -0.39 1.29
N LEU A 15 29.77 -1.15 0.68
CA LEU A 15 30.83 -1.90 1.38
C LEU A 15 31.76 -0.98 2.19
N SER A 16 32.04 0.23 1.70
CA SER A 16 32.93 1.18 2.39
C SER A 16 32.34 1.80 3.66
N ARG A 17 31.01 1.71 3.87
CA ARG A 17 30.31 2.34 5.01
C ARG A 17 29.74 1.33 6.01
N SER A 18 29.93 0.04 5.81
CA SER A 18 29.24 -0.98 6.61
C SER A 18 29.88 -1.29 7.97
N HIS A 19 31.01 -0.67 8.34
CA HIS A 19 31.67 -0.84 9.65
C HIS A 19 31.79 -2.31 10.14
N GLY A 20 31.87 -3.28 9.23
CA GLY A 20 31.94 -4.72 9.57
C GLY A 20 30.61 -5.49 9.52
N ASN A 21 29.50 -4.88 9.08
CA ASN A 21 28.23 -5.57 8.83
C ASN A 21 28.13 -6.02 7.35
N GLU A 22 28.25 -7.32 7.10
CA GLU A 22 28.21 -7.88 5.74
C GLU A 22 26.80 -7.93 5.13
N SER A 23 25.72 -7.77 5.92
CA SER A 23 24.34 -7.85 5.41
C SER A 23 23.85 -6.55 4.76
N SER A 24 24.28 -5.38 5.26
CA SER A 24 23.83 -4.07 4.75
C SER A 24 24.20 -3.83 3.27
N PRO A 25 25.40 -4.20 2.78
CA PRO A 25 25.75 -4.05 1.36
C PRO A 25 24.89 -4.92 0.44
N LYS A 26 24.49 -6.12 0.89
CA LYS A 26 23.63 -7.02 0.12
C LYS A 26 22.22 -6.45 -0.03
N MET A 27 21.65 -5.89 1.04
CA MET A 27 20.34 -5.23 0.98
C MET A 27 20.30 -4.09 -0.02
N ILE A 28 21.34 -3.24 -0.07
CA ILE A 28 21.40 -2.14 -1.05
C ILE A 28 21.43 -2.70 -2.48
N GLN A 29 22.20 -3.75 -2.74
CA GLN A 29 22.20 -4.41 -4.06
C GLN A 29 20.84 -5.00 -4.42
N ASP A 30 20.13 -5.57 -3.45
CA ASP A 30 18.80 -6.13 -3.66
C ASP A 30 17.75 -5.05 -3.95
N VAL A 31 17.78 -3.91 -3.25
CA VAL A 31 16.95 -2.73 -3.57
C VAL A 31 17.23 -2.23 -4.98
N LEU A 32 18.51 -2.10 -5.34
CA LEU A 32 18.89 -1.68 -6.69
C LEU A 32 18.30 -2.63 -7.74
N ARG A 33 18.38 -3.94 -7.51
CA ARG A 33 17.80 -4.94 -8.41
C ARG A 33 16.29 -4.79 -8.56
N CYS A 34 15.57 -4.41 -7.50
CA CYS A 34 14.13 -4.15 -7.55
C CYS A 34 13.78 -2.87 -8.33
N GLN A 35 14.63 -1.83 -8.29
CA GLN A 35 14.37 -0.54 -8.94
C GLN A 35 14.91 -0.44 -10.37
N LEU A 36 15.83 -1.33 -10.77
CA LEU A 36 16.34 -1.32 -12.14
C LEU A 36 15.24 -1.76 -13.12
N PRO A 37 14.97 -0.98 -14.19
CA PRO A 37 14.03 -1.38 -15.23
C PRO A 37 14.43 -2.72 -15.83
N GLY A 38 13.46 -3.63 -16.01
CA GLY A 38 13.67 -4.86 -16.76
C GLY A 38 14.27 -4.56 -18.13
N THR A 39 15.16 -5.44 -18.62
CA THR A 39 16.09 -5.28 -19.75
C THR A 39 15.45 -5.00 -21.13
N ASN A 40 14.17 -4.64 -21.18
CA ASN A 40 13.38 -4.42 -22.38
C ASN A 40 13.15 -2.95 -22.76
N GLN A 41 13.61 -1.98 -21.97
CA GLN A 41 13.69 -0.58 -22.42
C GLN A 41 15.02 -0.31 -23.11
N LYS A 42 15.10 -0.75 -24.37
CA LYS A 42 15.98 -0.10 -25.35
C LYS A 42 15.39 1.27 -25.63
N THR A 43 15.90 2.30 -24.96
CA THR A 43 16.34 3.56 -25.56
C THR A 43 16.68 4.57 -24.46
N GLU A 44 17.81 5.23 -24.68
CA GLU A 44 18.20 6.50 -24.08
C GLU A 44 18.81 6.51 -22.68
N THR A 45 19.78 7.41 -22.58
CA THR A 45 20.74 7.69 -21.51
C THR A 45 20.07 8.21 -20.24
N CYS A 46 19.06 7.53 -19.71
CA CYS A 46 18.52 7.85 -18.39
C CYS A 46 19.49 7.37 -17.32
N SER A 47 20.10 8.31 -16.61
CA SER A 47 20.88 8.00 -15.42
C SER A 47 19.97 7.41 -14.36
N PHE A 48 20.11 6.10 -14.08
CA PHE A 48 19.40 5.46 -12.96
C PHE A 48 19.51 6.33 -11.69
N GLN A 49 18.38 6.73 -11.13
CA GLN A 49 18.32 7.46 -9.87
C GLN A 49 17.75 6.53 -8.81
N PHE A 50 18.52 6.31 -7.75
CA PHE A 50 18.05 5.53 -6.61
C PHE A 50 16.91 6.29 -5.93
N ASN A 51 15.70 5.70 -5.92
CA ASN A 51 14.52 6.35 -5.40
C ASN A 51 14.20 5.85 -3.99
N ILE A 52 14.62 6.60 -2.97
CA ILE A 52 14.38 6.22 -1.56
C ILE A 52 12.88 6.24 -1.24
N SER A 53 12.08 7.08 -1.92
CA SER A 53 10.65 7.22 -1.65
C SER A 53 9.82 5.99 -2.01
N GLU A 54 10.36 5.08 -2.82
CA GLU A 54 9.76 3.79 -3.17
C GLU A 54 10.16 2.66 -2.22
N ILE A 55 11.05 2.92 -1.25
CA ILE A 55 11.50 1.92 -0.29
C ILE A 55 10.63 2.02 0.95
N VAL A 56 9.93 0.93 1.27
CA VAL A 56 9.21 0.78 2.52
C VAL A 56 9.95 -0.20 3.43
N THR A 57 10.10 0.18 4.70
CA THR A 57 10.71 -0.68 5.71
C THR A 57 9.64 -1.23 6.64
N CYS A 58 9.52 -2.55 6.72
CA CYS A 58 8.64 -3.24 7.66
C CYS A 58 9.48 -3.85 8.80
N CYS A 59 9.42 -3.25 10.00
CA CYS A 59 10.19 -3.70 11.14
C CYS A 59 9.50 -4.85 11.90
N LEU A 60 10.20 -5.98 12.07
CA LEU A 60 9.75 -7.12 12.87
C LEU A 60 10.52 -7.16 14.20
N SER A 61 9.84 -6.81 15.30
CA SER A 61 10.43 -6.86 16.63
C SER A 61 10.78 -8.29 17.05
N GLY A 62 11.91 -8.45 17.74
CA GLY A 62 12.34 -9.73 18.31
C GLY A 62 13.15 -10.62 17.36
N ILE A 63 13.38 -10.19 16.12
CA ILE A 63 14.25 -10.87 15.15
C ILE A 63 15.56 -10.09 15.00
N SER A 64 16.68 -10.81 14.82
CA SER A 64 17.97 -10.18 14.57
C SER A 64 18.02 -9.50 13.19
N GLU A 65 18.66 -8.33 13.11
CA GLU A 65 18.87 -7.58 11.86
C GLU A 65 19.55 -8.42 10.77
N SER A 66 20.32 -9.46 11.14
CA SER A 66 20.93 -10.40 10.21
C SER A 66 19.94 -11.14 9.31
N HIS A 67 18.65 -11.16 9.66
CA HIS A 67 17.57 -11.77 8.87
C HIS A 67 16.82 -10.75 7.99
N SER A 68 17.25 -9.49 7.99
CA SER A 68 16.66 -8.46 7.12
C SER A 68 16.87 -8.82 5.67
N CYS A 69 15.84 -8.62 4.86
CA CYS A 69 15.86 -8.91 3.44
C CYS A 69 15.03 -7.86 2.68
N VAL A 70 15.21 -7.85 1.35
CA VAL A 70 14.49 -6.97 0.44
C VAL A 70 13.66 -7.84 -0.49
N HIS A 71 12.40 -7.45 -0.68
CA HIS A 71 11.47 -8.12 -1.57
C HIS A 71 10.82 -7.12 -2.52
N PRO A 72 10.58 -7.48 -3.78
CA PRO A 72 9.78 -6.66 -4.68
C PRO A 72 8.33 -6.62 -4.20
N GLY A 73 7.70 -5.43 -4.28
CA GLY A 73 6.33 -5.20 -3.86
C GLY A 73 6.22 -4.51 -2.49
N TYR A 74 5.05 -4.62 -1.87
CA TYR A 74 4.74 -4.01 -0.58
C TYR A 74 4.56 -5.08 0.49
N ILE A 75 5.25 -4.91 1.63
CA ILE A 75 5.15 -5.79 2.79
C ILE A 75 4.64 -4.98 3.97
N THR A 76 3.63 -5.50 4.66
CA THR A 76 3.06 -4.88 5.85
C THR A 76 2.64 -5.92 6.88
N LEU A 77 2.52 -5.50 8.14
CA LEU A 77 2.03 -6.34 9.22
C LEU A 77 0.51 -6.29 9.27
N VAL A 78 -0.10 -7.45 9.43
CA VAL A 78 -1.55 -7.59 9.58
C VAL A 78 -1.88 -8.46 10.78
N CYS A 79 -3.06 -8.27 11.36
CA CYS A 79 -3.52 -9.13 12.43
C CYS A 79 -3.77 -10.58 11.92
N PRO A 80 -3.78 -11.59 12.80
CA PRO A 80 -3.97 -12.98 12.39
C PRO A 80 -5.23 -13.24 11.58
N ALA A 81 -6.32 -12.51 11.85
CA ALA A 81 -7.58 -12.64 11.13
C ALA A 81 -7.45 -12.21 9.66
N LYS A 82 -6.79 -11.06 9.41
CA LYS A 82 -6.46 -10.60 8.05
C LYS A 82 -5.48 -11.55 7.35
N ALA A 83 -4.46 -12.04 8.06
CA ALA A 83 -3.51 -13.00 7.51
C ALA A 83 -4.20 -14.30 7.04
N ALA A 84 -5.19 -14.78 7.79
CA ALA A 84 -5.98 -15.95 7.40
C ALA A 84 -6.85 -15.69 6.15
N ALA A 85 -7.42 -14.49 6.01
CA ALA A 85 -8.16 -14.09 4.81
C ALA A 85 -7.24 -13.97 3.59
N VAL A 86 -6.07 -13.33 3.72
CA VAL A 86 -5.08 -13.17 2.62
C VAL A 86 -4.58 -14.50 2.08
N LYS A 87 -4.48 -15.56 2.90
CA LYS A 87 -4.11 -16.89 2.41
C LYS A 87 -5.05 -17.40 1.31
N GLN A 88 -6.31 -16.97 1.31
CA GLN A 88 -7.28 -17.35 0.29
C GLN A 88 -7.05 -16.62 -1.05
N PHE A 89 -6.25 -15.55 -1.08
CA PHE A 89 -5.89 -14.86 -2.31
C PHE A 89 -4.90 -15.64 -3.18
N GLN A 90 -4.19 -16.63 -2.62
CA GLN A 90 -3.18 -17.40 -3.37
C GLN A 90 -3.78 -18.09 -4.61
N ASP A 91 -5.06 -18.43 -4.55
CA ASP A 91 -5.77 -19.14 -5.62
C ASP A 91 -6.75 -18.23 -6.40
N MET A 92 -6.73 -16.91 -6.17
CA MET A 92 -7.70 -15.97 -6.75
C MET A 92 -7.03 -14.74 -7.36
N PRO A 93 -7.60 -14.15 -8.43
CA PRO A 93 -7.13 -12.86 -8.92
C PRO A 93 -7.37 -11.78 -7.86
N ILE A 94 -6.36 -10.96 -7.60
CA ILE A 94 -6.48 -9.81 -6.70
C ILE A 94 -7.15 -8.67 -7.47
N CYS A 95 -8.25 -8.16 -6.92
CA CYS A 95 -8.91 -6.95 -7.40
C CYS A 95 -8.89 -5.94 -6.26
N ALA A 96 -8.07 -4.90 -6.44
CA ALA A 96 -7.76 -3.94 -5.40
C ALA A 96 -8.36 -2.56 -5.70
N ILE A 97 -8.76 -1.86 -4.64
CA ILE A 97 -9.02 -0.41 -4.70
C ILE A 97 -8.04 0.34 -3.80
N LEU A 98 -7.69 1.54 -4.25
CA LEU A 98 -6.77 2.45 -3.56
C LEU A 98 -7.56 3.68 -3.10
N ILE A 99 -7.48 4.01 -1.81
CA ILE A 99 -8.23 5.11 -1.21
C ILE A 99 -7.25 6.09 -0.56
N ASP A 100 -7.14 7.27 -1.17
CA ASP A 100 -6.37 8.41 -0.65
C ASP A 100 -7.24 9.24 0.30
N GLY A 101 -7.47 8.71 1.49
CA GLY A 101 -8.32 9.31 2.53
C GLY A 101 -8.84 8.27 3.53
N ASP A 102 -9.82 8.67 4.33
CA ASP A 102 -10.52 7.75 5.23
C ASP A 102 -11.68 7.06 4.51
N LEU A 103 -11.91 5.79 4.81
CA LEU A 103 -13.10 5.04 4.40
C LEU A 103 -14.12 5.04 5.55
N THR A 104 -14.70 6.21 5.79
CA THR A 104 -15.72 6.43 6.82
C THR A 104 -16.89 7.23 6.26
N GLU A 105 -18.07 7.09 6.86
CA GLU A 105 -19.27 7.81 6.46
C GLU A 105 -19.09 9.34 6.50
N THR A 106 -18.30 9.82 7.47
CA THR A 106 -18.08 11.25 7.72
C THR A 106 -16.96 11.87 6.90
N TYR A 107 -16.20 11.06 6.16
CA TYR A 107 -15.06 11.57 5.41
C TYR A 107 -15.52 12.25 4.12
N HIS A 108 -15.12 13.50 3.97
CA HIS A 108 -15.30 14.28 2.76
C HIS A 108 -13.95 14.80 2.31
N HIS A 109 -13.52 14.39 1.11
CA HIS A 109 -12.29 14.90 0.52
C HIS A 109 -12.36 16.42 0.41
N LEU A 110 -11.27 17.15 0.71
CA LEU A 110 -11.28 18.63 0.78
C LEU A 110 -11.65 19.33 -0.55
N GLY A 111 -11.56 18.62 -1.68
CA GLY A 111 -12.07 19.09 -2.98
C GLY A 111 -13.59 18.97 -3.15
N PHE A 112 -14.26 18.23 -2.26
CA PHE A 112 -15.71 18.06 -2.20
C PHE A 112 -16.29 19.10 -1.23
N ASN A 113 -16.24 20.37 -1.61
CA ASN A 113 -17.01 21.39 -0.90
C ASN A 113 -18.49 21.19 -1.26
N ARG A 114 -19.31 20.84 -0.26
CA ARG A 114 -20.75 21.08 -0.36
C ARG A 114 -20.92 22.55 -0.69
N LEU A 115 -21.48 22.85 -1.85
CA LEU A 115 -21.86 24.22 -2.19
C LEU A 115 -22.78 24.72 -1.08
N GLU A 116 -22.44 25.84 -0.44
CA GLU A 116 -23.18 26.47 0.67
C GLU A 116 -24.66 26.74 0.36
N ASN A 117 -25.07 26.57 -0.90
CA ASN A 117 -26.40 26.85 -1.43
C ASN A 117 -27.22 25.59 -1.76
N MET A 118 -26.71 24.40 -1.45
CA MET A 118 -27.44 23.15 -1.72
C MET A 118 -28.24 22.74 -0.47
N SER A 119 -29.51 23.15 -0.41
CA SER A 119 -30.45 22.62 0.59
C SER A 119 -30.87 21.20 0.17
N ILE A 120 -30.15 20.19 0.64
CA ILE A 120 -30.64 18.81 0.60
C ILE A 120 -31.83 18.75 1.56
N PHE A 121 -33.03 18.59 1.02
CA PHE A 121 -34.31 18.55 1.75
C PHE A 121 -34.46 17.33 2.68
N SER A 122 -33.37 16.62 3.00
CA SER A 122 -33.34 15.38 3.77
C SER A 122 -32.12 15.30 4.70
N GLU A 123 -31.67 16.42 5.25
CA GLU A 123 -30.63 16.45 6.31
C GLU A 123 -31.24 16.79 7.68
N ASN A 124 -32.37 16.16 8.00
CA ASN A 124 -32.94 16.16 9.36
C ASN A 124 -33.30 14.73 9.77
N VAL A 125 -32.43 13.76 9.48
CA VAL A 125 -32.45 12.50 10.23
C VAL A 125 -31.34 12.64 11.27
N PRO A 126 -31.65 12.67 12.58
CA PRO A 126 -30.61 12.65 13.60
C PRO A 126 -29.69 11.46 13.31
N HIS A 127 -28.36 11.65 13.42
CA HIS A 127 -27.36 10.59 13.28
C HIS A 127 -27.75 9.37 14.14
N SER A 128 -28.52 8.48 13.54
CA SER A 128 -29.04 7.29 14.17
C SER A 128 -28.16 6.14 13.71
N LYS A 129 -28.04 5.10 14.53
CA LYS A 129 -27.33 3.87 14.14
C LYS A 129 -27.84 3.29 12.81
N GLU A 130 -29.09 3.60 12.43
CA GLU A 130 -29.69 3.19 11.17
C GLU A 130 -29.02 3.86 9.96
N SER A 131 -28.69 5.16 10.03
CA SER A 131 -28.00 5.87 8.93
C SER A 131 -26.61 5.27 8.65
N SER A 132 -25.84 4.99 9.70
CA SER A 132 -24.53 4.38 9.59
C SER A 132 -24.60 2.95 9.03
N SER A 133 -25.61 2.17 9.41
CA SER A 133 -25.82 0.84 8.82
C SER A 133 -26.11 0.90 7.32
N LEU A 134 -26.91 1.86 6.86
CA LEU A 134 -27.25 2.01 5.44
C LEU A 134 -26.03 2.39 4.59
N TRP A 135 -25.16 3.27 5.11
CA TRP A 135 -23.90 3.61 4.43
C TRP A 135 -23.00 2.38 4.30
N VAL A 136 -22.79 1.63 5.40
CA VAL A 136 -21.96 0.42 5.38
C VAL A 136 -22.52 -0.61 4.38
N ASP A 137 -23.82 -0.86 4.40
CA ASP A 137 -24.46 -1.82 3.49
C ASP A 137 -24.31 -1.41 2.03
N SER A 138 -24.49 -0.12 1.73
CA SER A 138 -24.32 0.42 0.38
C SER A 138 -22.88 0.26 -0.12
N ILE A 139 -21.88 0.55 0.73
CA ILE A 139 -20.47 0.36 0.38
C ILE A 139 -20.17 -1.13 0.18
N MET A 140 -20.66 -2.01 1.06
CA MET A 140 -20.49 -3.46 0.92
C MET A 140 -21.06 -3.98 -0.40
N ASP A 141 -22.26 -3.54 -0.80
CA ASP A 141 -22.88 -3.91 -2.06
C ASP A 141 -22.00 -3.52 -3.26
N ILE A 142 -21.45 -2.29 -3.26
CA ILE A 142 -20.54 -1.82 -4.31
C ILE A 142 -19.28 -2.68 -4.38
N LEU A 143 -18.66 -2.96 -3.23
CA LEU A 143 -17.42 -3.74 -3.15
C LEU A 143 -17.61 -5.17 -3.66
N ILE A 144 -18.71 -5.83 -3.27
CA ILE A 144 -19.05 -7.18 -3.70
C ILE A 144 -19.36 -7.22 -5.20
N GLN A 145 -20.19 -6.29 -5.69
CA GLN A 145 -20.56 -6.23 -7.11
C GLN A 145 -19.34 -5.95 -8.00
N SER A 146 -18.37 -5.19 -7.48
CA SER A 146 -17.12 -4.88 -8.17
C SER A 146 -16.06 -5.97 -8.01
N ASN A 147 -16.36 -7.07 -7.30
CA ASN A 147 -15.47 -8.19 -7.03
C ASN A 147 -14.14 -7.77 -6.37
N ILE A 148 -14.17 -6.73 -5.52
CA ILE A 148 -13.01 -6.25 -4.78
C ILE A 148 -12.68 -7.23 -3.66
N ASN A 149 -11.40 -7.57 -3.51
CA ASN A 149 -10.91 -8.41 -2.42
C ASN A 149 -9.78 -7.76 -1.61
N LEU A 150 -9.20 -6.66 -2.07
CA LEU A 150 -8.20 -5.88 -1.33
C LEU A 150 -8.53 -4.39 -1.35
N ILE A 151 -8.43 -3.73 -0.20
CA ILE A 151 -8.61 -2.29 -0.06
C ILE A 151 -7.37 -1.73 0.62
N LEU A 152 -6.66 -0.81 -0.04
CA LEU A 152 -5.56 -0.06 0.56
C LEU A 152 -6.03 1.35 0.87
N VAL A 153 -6.00 1.73 2.16
CA VAL A 153 -6.55 2.99 2.66
C VAL A 153 -5.43 3.79 3.31
N GLN A 154 -5.24 5.05 2.90
CA GLN A 154 -4.28 5.96 3.54
C GLN A 154 -4.71 6.29 4.98
N GLY A 155 -6.01 6.52 5.15
CA GLY A 155 -6.62 6.90 6.40
C GLY A 155 -7.13 5.71 7.23
N ALA A 156 -8.12 6.01 8.07
CA ALA A 156 -8.84 5.05 8.88
C ALA A 156 -10.07 4.50 8.13
N THR A 157 -10.56 3.35 8.59
CA THR A 157 -11.81 2.74 8.09
C THR A 157 -12.80 2.57 9.23
N CYS A 158 -14.09 2.68 8.93
CA CYS A 158 -15.16 2.36 9.87
C CYS A 158 -15.04 0.90 10.36
N GLU A 159 -15.01 0.69 11.69
CA GLU A 159 -14.84 -0.65 12.29
C GLU A 159 -15.90 -1.66 11.81
N ILE A 160 -17.17 -1.23 11.74
CA ILE A 160 -18.28 -2.08 11.27
C ILE A 160 -18.07 -2.52 9.82
N LEU A 161 -17.56 -1.62 8.97
CA LEU A 161 -17.23 -1.94 7.58
C LEU A 161 -16.05 -2.89 7.50
N GLU A 162 -15.01 -2.70 8.32
CA GLU A 162 -13.84 -3.58 8.36
C GLU A 162 -14.21 -5.01 8.79
N GLU A 163 -15.07 -5.17 9.79
CA GLU A 163 -15.61 -6.46 10.21
C GLU A 163 -16.42 -7.14 9.10
N LYS A 164 -17.35 -6.43 8.46
CA LYS A 164 -18.16 -6.98 7.36
C LYS A 164 -17.29 -7.33 6.16
N CYS A 165 -16.33 -6.48 5.79
CA CYS A 165 -15.39 -6.78 4.71
C CYS A 165 -14.65 -8.09 4.99
N LEU A 166 -14.13 -8.28 6.21
CA LEU A 166 -13.40 -9.49 6.56
C LEU A 166 -14.28 -10.75 6.48
N LEU A 167 -15.55 -10.68 6.90
CA LEU A 167 -16.52 -11.78 6.75
C LEU A 167 -16.77 -12.14 5.27
N HIS A 168 -16.73 -11.15 4.39
CA HIS A 168 -16.85 -11.31 2.94
C HIS A 168 -15.50 -11.54 2.23
N LYS A 169 -14.43 -11.80 2.98
CA LYS A 169 -13.07 -12.08 2.46
C LYS A 169 -12.45 -10.89 1.71
N ILE A 170 -12.88 -9.68 2.04
CA ILE A 170 -12.29 -8.43 1.59
C ILE A 170 -11.33 -7.95 2.67
N VAL A 171 -10.05 -7.81 2.33
CA VAL A 171 -9.02 -7.39 3.27
C VAL A 171 -8.78 -5.90 3.15
N ILE A 172 -8.92 -5.18 4.27
CA ILE A 172 -8.60 -3.76 4.36
C ILE A 172 -7.25 -3.57 5.05
N ILE A 173 -6.35 -2.84 4.41
CA ILE A 173 -5.09 -2.37 4.99
C ILE A 173 -5.22 -0.86 5.20
N ASN A 174 -5.29 -0.43 6.46
CA ASN A 174 -5.36 0.97 6.85
C ASN A 174 -3.95 1.58 6.97
N HIS A 175 -3.88 2.91 7.00
CA HIS A 175 -2.63 3.65 7.22
C HIS A 175 -1.52 3.31 6.22
N VAL A 176 -1.90 3.06 4.97
CA VAL A 176 -0.95 2.85 3.88
C VAL A 176 -0.32 4.18 3.48
N ASP A 177 1.02 4.24 3.46
CA ASP A 177 1.72 5.45 3.04
C ASP A 177 1.29 5.91 1.64
N HIS A 178 1.14 7.22 1.46
CA HIS A 178 0.75 7.81 0.16
C HIS A 178 1.66 7.36 -0.99
N ASN A 179 2.98 7.24 -0.75
CA ASN A 179 3.93 6.79 -1.76
C ASN A 179 3.65 5.36 -2.23
N VAL A 180 3.13 4.50 -1.34
CA VAL A 180 2.73 3.13 -1.67
C VAL A 180 1.49 3.14 -2.54
N LEU A 181 0.45 3.90 -2.15
CA LEU A 181 -0.76 4.05 -2.97
C LEU A 181 -0.42 4.57 -4.37
N ARG A 182 0.46 5.58 -4.46
CA ARG A 182 0.93 6.12 -5.74
C ARG A 182 1.71 5.09 -6.56
N ALA A 183 2.59 4.31 -5.92
CA ALA A 183 3.34 3.27 -6.61
C ALA A 183 2.41 2.19 -7.22
N PHE A 184 1.27 1.90 -6.58
CA PHE A 184 0.24 1.00 -7.13
C PHE A 184 -0.66 1.65 -8.17
N SER A 185 -0.86 2.98 -8.16
CA SER A 185 -1.68 3.67 -9.16
C SER A 185 -0.98 3.80 -10.52
N ASP A 186 0.35 3.83 -10.51
CA ASP A 186 1.17 4.01 -11.71
C ASP A 186 1.45 2.67 -12.45
N MET A 187 0.82 1.57 -12.00
CA MET A 187 0.96 0.20 -12.55
C MET A 187 0.10 -0.09 -13.77
#